data_AF-A0A1H6A397-F1
#
_entry.id   AF-A0A1H6A397-F1
#
_cell.length_a   1.000
_cell.length_b   1.000
_cell.length_c   1.000
_cell.angle_alpha   90.00
_cell.angle_beta   90.00
_cell.angle_gamma   90.00
#
_symmetry.space_group_name_H-M   'P 1'
#
loop_
_entity.id
_entity.type
_entity.pdbx_description
1 polymer ?
#
loop_
_entity_poly.entity_id
_entity_poly.type
_entity_poly.pdbx_seq_one_letter_code
_entity_poly.pdbx_strand_id
1 'polypeptide(L)' 'MDEATFWACVQNEVRPDRGAPELPSESLPADLVFMLISRVGLDETTVAGMSKEEAIARLQKYWTDGT' A
#
# COMPACT_ATOMS: atom_id res chain seq x y z
N MET A 1 -20.98 13.11 8.39
CA MET A 1 -21.09 13.90 9.64
C MET A 1 -21.54 15.29 9.25
N ASP A 2 -22.58 15.82 9.86
CA ASP A 2 -23.06 17.18 9.59
C ASP A 2 -22.31 18.23 10.43
N GLU A 3 -22.52 19.50 10.09
CA GLU A 3 -21.87 20.64 10.71
C GLU A 3 -22.23 20.80 12.20
N ALA A 4 -23.47 20.52 12.59
CA ALA A 4 -23.89 20.61 13.99
C ALA A 4 -23.17 19.57 14.86
N THR A 5 -23.04 18.35 14.35
CA THR A 5 -22.30 17.27 15.00
C THR A 5 -20.81 17.61 15.11
N PHE A 6 -20.23 18.27 14.09
CA PHE A 6 -18.86 18.75 14.12
C PHE A 6 -18.61 19.76 15.24
N TRP A 7 -19.42 20.83 15.31
CA TRP A 7 -19.24 21.86 16.32
C TRP A 7 -19.50 21.35 17.74
N ALA A 8 -20.41 20.40 17.91
CA ALA A 8 -20.62 19.74 19.20
C ALA A 8 -19.38 18.95 19.66
N CYS A 9 -18.74 18.18 18.79
CA CYS A 9 -17.50 17.47 19.13
C CYS A 9 -16.36 18.44 19.50
N VAL A 10 -16.21 19.53 18.74
CA VAL A 10 -15.18 20.55 18.97
C VAL A 10 -15.39 21.26 20.32
N GLN A 11 -16.60 21.74 20.60
CA GLN A 11 -16.89 22.49 21.83
C GLN A 11 -16.80 21.62 23.10
N ASN A 12 -17.13 20.34 22.99
CA ASN A 12 -17.12 19.41 24.12
C ASN A 12 -15.79 18.64 24.27
N GLU A 13 -14.77 18.97 23.47
CA GLU A 13 -13.46 18.29 23.44
C GLU A 13 -13.56 16.75 23.24
N VAL A 14 -14.65 16.29 22.63
CA VAL A 14 -14.88 14.87 22.36
C VAL A 14 -14.20 14.50 21.05
N ARG A 15 -13.22 13.60 21.13
CA ARG A 15 -12.59 13.04 19.92
C ARG A 15 -13.59 12.12 19.22
N PRO A 16 -13.87 12.33 17.93
CA PRO A 16 -14.69 11.39 17.18
C PRO A 16 -13.99 10.03 17.14
N ASP A 17 -14.78 8.96 17.17
CA ASP A 17 -14.27 7.63 16.90
C ASP A 17 -13.66 7.61 15.48
N ARG A 18 -12.37 7.28 15.39
CA ARG A 18 -11.63 7.18 14.13
C ARG A 18 -11.54 5.74 13.63
N GLY A 19 -12.23 4.82 14.29
CA GLY A 19 -12.10 3.39 14.09
C GLY A 19 -10.80 2.84 14.68
N ALA A 20 -10.71 1.51 14.73
CA ALA A 20 -9.44 0.85 14.99
C ALA A 20 -8.55 0.96 13.74
N PRO A 21 -7.24 1.25 13.89
CA PRO A 21 -6.34 1.17 12.76
C PRO A 21 -6.32 -0.26 12.23
N GLU A 22 -6.59 -0.42 10.95
CA GLU A 22 -6.34 -1.68 10.27
C GLU A 22 -4.83 -1.94 10.31
N LEU A 23 -4.43 -3.18 10.60
CA LEU A 23 -3.02 -3.54 10.56
C LEU A 23 -2.52 -3.28 9.13
N PRO A 24 -1.53 -2.41 8.92
CA PRO A 24 -1.02 -2.18 7.59
C PRO A 24 -0.48 -3.51 7.06
N SER A 25 -0.90 -3.89 5.85
CA SER A 25 -0.28 -4.99 5.12
C SER A 25 1.21 -4.70 4.96
N GLU A 26 2.05 -5.74 4.96
CA GLU A 26 3.46 -5.57 4.66
C GLU A 26 3.61 -4.84 3.31
N SER A 27 4.40 -3.77 3.31
CA SER A 27 4.63 -2.96 2.10
C SER A 27 5.84 -3.47 1.34
N LEU A 28 5.77 -3.36 0.01
CA LEU A 28 6.92 -3.66 -0.84
C LEU A 28 7.96 -2.54 -0.73
N PRO A 29 9.27 -2.86 -0.69
CA PRO A 29 10.33 -1.85 -0.80
C PRO A 29 10.20 -1.04 -2.10
N ALA A 30 10.41 0.28 -2.02
CA ALA A 30 10.26 1.18 -3.16
C ALA A 30 11.13 0.79 -4.37
N ASP A 31 12.38 0.38 -4.11
CA ASP A 31 13.29 -0.07 -5.17
C ASP A 31 12.79 -1.34 -5.87
N LEU A 32 12.14 -2.25 -5.14
CA LEU A 32 11.56 -3.46 -5.71
C LEU A 32 10.39 -3.11 -6.65
N VAL A 33 9.50 -2.21 -6.22
CA VAL A 33 8.41 -1.69 -7.05
C VAL A 33 8.95 -1.02 -8.31
N PHE A 34 9.95 -0.15 -8.15
CA PHE A 34 10.59 0.52 -9.28
C PHE A 34 11.18 -0.47 -10.30
N MET A 35 11.87 -1.51 -9.83
CA MET A 35 12.42 -2.54 -10.72
C MET A 35 11.33 -3.33 -11.45
N LEU A 36 10.25 -3.71 -10.75
CA LEU A 36 9.15 -4.46 -11.35
C LEU A 36 8.44 -3.65 -12.44
N ILE A 37 8.23 -2.36 -12.22
CA ILE A 37 7.60 -1.49 -13.21
C ILE A 37 8.58 -1.15 -14.35
N SER A 38 9.77 -0.67 -14.01
CA SER A 38 10.67 -0.06 -15.00
C SER A 38 11.55 -1.07 -15.75
N ARG A 39 11.80 -2.25 -15.19
CA ARG A 39 12.66 -3.29 -15.80
C ARG A 39 11.86 -4.49 -16.28
N VAL A 40 10.98 -5.00 -15.42
CA VAL A 40 10.14 -6.16 -15.76
C VAL A 40 8.94 -5.74 -16.62
N GLY A 41 8.51 -4.48 -16.54
CA GLY A 41 7.42 -3.94 -17.36
C GLY A 41 6.02 -4.27 -16.83
N LEU A 42 5.89 -4.51 -15.52
CA LEU A 42 4.59 -4.75 -14.90
C LEU A 42 3.84 -3.44 -14.67
N ASP A 43 2.52 -3.50 -14.74
CA ASP A 43 1.67 -2.36 -14.38
C ASP A 43 1.60 -2.17 -12.85
N GLU A 44 1.33 -0.93 -12.44
CA GLU A 44 1.29 -0.55 -11.03
C GLU A 44 0.20 -1.30 -10.25
N THR A 45 -0.96 -1.56 -10.87
CA THR A 45 -2.06 -2.27 -10.22
C THR A 45 -1.73 -3.73 -9.94
N THR A 46 -0.99 -4.38 -10.83
CA THR A 46 -0.46 -5.73 -10.64
C THR A 46 0.56 -5.75 -9.52
N VAL A 47 1.49 -4.79 -9.46
CA VAL A 47 2.50 -4.74 -8.39
C VAL A 47 1.86 -4.44 -7.02
N ALA A 48 0.82 -3.59 -6.97
CA ALA A 48 0.10 -3.28 -5.75
C ALA A 48 -0.64 -4.48 -5.14
N GLY A 49 -0.98 -5.49 -5.95
CA GLY A 49 -1.61 -6.72 -5.50
C GLY A 49 -0.63 -7.82 -5.07
N MET A 50 0.67 -7.62 -5.23
CA MET A 50 1.67 -8.66 -4.95
C MET A 50 2.01 -8.75 -3.47
N SER A 51 2.18 -9.98 -2.98
CA SER A 51 2.97 -10.21 -1.77
C SER A 51 4.45 -9.91 -2.04
N LYS A 52 5.21 -9.72 -0.96
CA LYS A 52 6.66 -9.54 -1.03
C LYS A 52 7.36 -10.74 -1.68
N GLU A 53 6.93 -11.95 -1.35
CA GLU A 53 7.48 -13.19 -1.89
C GLU A 53 7.23 -13.28 -3.39
N GLU A 54 6.02 -12.94 -3.84
CA GLU A 54 5.65 -12.91 -5.25
C GLU A 54 6.48 -11.87 -6.02
N ALA A 55 6.60 -10.67 -5.48
CA ALA A 55 7.38 -9.57 -6.05
C ALA A 55 8.86 -9.97 -6.22
N ILE A 56 9.46 -10.59 -5.19
CA ILE A 56 10.84 -11.09 -5.23
C ILE A 56 10.99 -12.22 -6.27
N ALA A 57 10.10 -13.21 -6.24
CA ALA A 57 10.15 -14.34 -7.17
C ALA A 57 10.02 -13.89 -8.63
N ARG A 58 9.17 -12.89 -8.89
CA ARG A 58 8.98 -12.33 -10.23
C ARG A 58 10.22 -11.63 -10.75
N LEU A 59 10.91 -10.85 -9.89
CA LEU A 59 12.16 -10.20 -10.25
C LEU A 59 13.30 -11.22 -10.45
N GLN A 60 13.40 -12.23 -9.59
CA GLN A 60 14.39 -13.31 -9.74
C GLN A 60 14.21 -14.03 -11.07
N LYS A 61 12.97 -14.39 -11.43
CA LYS A 61 12.65 -15.03 -12.71
C LYS A 61 13.10 -14.18 -13.90
N TYR A 62 12.86 -12.87 -13.86
CA TYR A 62 13.29 -11.96 -14.94
C TYR A 62 14.82 -12.00 -15.15
N TRP A 63 15.61 -12.14 -14.08
CA TRP A 63 17.07 -12.24 -14.19
C TRP A 63 17.56 -13.61 -14.61
N THR A 64 16.90 -14.70 -14.19
CA THR A 64 17.29 -16.06 -14.60
C THR A 64 16.92 -16.37 -16.05
N ASP A 65 15.79 -15.84 -16.52
CA ASP A 65 15.32 -16.04 -17.90
C ASP A 65 16.04 -15.10 -18.91
N GLY A 66 16.79 -14.11 -18.41
CA GLY A 66 17.59 -13.16 -19.20
C GLY A 66 19.03 -13.58 -19.48
N THR A 67 19.37 -14.85 -19.22
CA THR A 67 20.62 -15.53 -19.60
C THR A 67 20.35 -16.57 -20.68
#